data_AF-A0A736RC47-F1
#
_entry.id   AF-A0A736RC47-F1
#
_cell.length_a   1.000
_cell.length_b   1.000
_cell.length_c   1.000
_cell.angle_alpha   90.00
_cell.angle_beta   90.00
_cell.angle_gamma   90.00
#
_symmetry.space_group_name_H-M   'P 1'
#
loop_
_entity.id
_entity.type
_entity.pdbx_description
1 polymer ?
#
loop_
_entity_poly.entity_id
_entity_poly.type
_entity_poly.pdbx_seq_one_letter_code
_entity_poly.pdbx_strand_id
1 'polypeptide(L)'
;MRLLSQPLPTILSGLIAVLVGYASSAAIIWQAALAAGATPAEIAGWMTALGIAMGISTLTLTLWYRAPVLTAWSTPGAALLVTGLQGLSLPDAVGIFIVANTLIMLCGVTGLFARLMRIIPHSLAA
;
A
#
# COMPACT_ATOMS: atom_id res chain seq x y z
N MET A 1 -24.18 -13.48 18.01
CA MET A 1 -23.34 -14.43 17.25
C MET A 1 -23.77 -14.50 15.77
N ARG A 2 -23.68 -13.40 15.00
CA ARG A 2 -24.07 -13.33 13.57
C ARG A 2 -22.90 -13.49 12.59
N LEU A 3 -21.70 -13.80 13.08
CA LEU A 3 -20.47 -13.84 12.28
C LEU A 3 -20.38 -15.07 11.35
N LEU A 4 -21.16 -16.12 11.58
CA LEU A 4 -21.02 -17.42 10.91
C LEU A 4 -21.87 -17.62 9.64
N SER A 5 -22.59 -16.60 9.17
CA SER A 5 -23.43 -16.70 7.95
C SER A 5 -23.09 -15.65 6.89
N GLN A 6 -21.82 -15.31 6.71
CA GLN A 6 -21.40 -14.56 5.53
C GLN A 6 -21.57 -15.48 4.30
N PRO A 7 -22.34 -15.09 3.27
CA PRO A 7 -22.56 -15.95 2.12
C PRO A 7 -21.22 -16.19 1.42
N LEU A 8 -20.95 -17.43 1.01
CA LEU A 8 -19.72 -17.84 0.30
C LEU A 8 -19.25 -16.84 -0.79
N PRO A 9 -20.16 -16.21 -1.58
CA PRO A 9 -19.82 -15.13 -2.50
C PRO A 9 -19.04 -13.95 -1.90
N THR A 10 -19.31 -13.55 -0.66
CA THR A 10 -18.63 -12.41 0.00
C THR A 10 -17.18 -12.73 0.35
N ILE A 11 -16.93 -13.97 0.79
CA ILE A 11 -15.57 -14.44 1.08
C ILE A 11 -14.78 -14.56 -0.22
N LEU A 12 -15.41 -15.12 -1.25
CA LEU A 12 -14.80 -15.26 -2.58
C LEU A 12 -14.50 -13.90 -3.23
N SER A 13 -15.40 -12.92 -3.11
CA SER A 13 -15.17 -11.58 -3.69
C SER A 13 -14.01 -10.85 -2.99
N GLY A 14 -13.90 -10.97 -1.67
CA GLY A 14 -12.75 -10.46 -0.91
C GLY A 14 -11.44 -11.12 -1.33
N LEU A 15 -11.44 -12.45 -1.48
CA LEU A 15 -10.26 -13.20 -1.94
C LEU A 15 -9.84 -12.78 -3.36
N ILE A 16 -10.80 -12.68 -4.28
CA ILE A 16 -10.55 -12.27 -5.67
C ILE A 16 -10.01 -10.84 -5.71
N ALA A 17 -10.58 -9.92 -4.93
CA ALA A 17 -10.10 -8.53 -4.86
C ALA A 17 -8.63 -8.46 -4.43
N VAL A 18 -8.22 -9.24 -3.42
CA VAL A 18 -6.84 -9.31 -2.96
C VAL A 18 -5.93 -9.95 -4.03
N LEU A 19 -6.33 -11.09 -4.61
CA LEU A 19 -5.53 -11.79 -5.62
C LEU A 19 -5.30 -10.93 -6.86
N VAL A 20 -6.35 -10.30 -7.39
CA VAL A 20 -6.26 -9.43 -8.58
C VAL A 20 -5.45 -8.17 -8.27
N GLY A 21 -5.67 -7.56 -7.10
CA GLY A 21 -4.91 -6.39 -6.66
C GLY A 21 -3.42 -6.69 -6.53
N TYR A 22 -3.07 -7.84 -5.93
CA TYR A 22 -1.69 -8.25 -5.71
C TYR A 22 -0.99 -8.66 -7.01
N ALA A 23 -1.63 -9.51 -7.83
CA ALA A 23 -1.04 -10.05 -9.05
C ALA A 23 -0.69 -8.96 -10.09
N SER A 24 -1.47 -7.89 -10.15
CA SER A 24 -1.29 -6.83 -11.15
C SER A 24 -0.06 -5.95 -10.91
N SER A 25 0.24 -5.63 -9.65
CA SER A 25 1.25 -4.61 -9.32
C SER A 25 2.49 -5.17 -8.63
N ALA A 26 2.42 -6.34 -7.98
CA ALA A 26 3.55 -6.93 -7.27
C ALA A 26 4.70 -7.33 -8.21
N ALA A 27 4.40 -7.81 -9.42
CA ALA A 27 5.41 -8.24 -10.38
C ALA A 27 6.34 -7.10 -10.80
N ILE A 28 5.80 -5.89 -10.98
CA ILE A 28 6.57 -4.70 -11.36
C ILE A 28 7.54 -4.34 -10.23
N ILE A 29 7.05 -4.33 -8.99
CA ILE A 29 7.84 -4.04 -7.79
C ILE A 29 8.96 -5.08 -7.62
N TRP A 30 8.66 -6.35 -7.86
CA TRP A 30 9.63 -7.44 -7.77
C TRP A 30 10.79 -7.23 -8.76
N GLN A 31 10.48 -6.95 -10.03
CA GLN A 31 11.50 -6.70 -11.05
C GLN A 31 12.32 -5.44 -10.75
N ALA A 32 11.65 -4.39 -10.28
CA ALA A 32 12.28 -3.14 -9.89
C ALA A 32 13.26 -3.35 -8.72
N ALA A 33 12.87 -4.09 -7.68
CA ALA A 33 13.72 -4.38 -6.54
C ALA A 33 14.93 -5.26 -6.91
N LEU A 34 14.75 -6.25 -7.79
CA LEU A 34 15.87 -7.04 -8.31
C LEU A 34 16.88 -6.16 -9.07
N ALA A 35 16.39 -5.23 -9.90
CA ALA A 35 17.24 -4.28 -10.63
C ALA A 35 17.98 -3.32 -9.69
N ALA A 36 17.43 -3.04 -8.50
CA ALA A 36 18.06 -2.25 -7.45
C ALA A 36 19.07 -3.06 -6.60
N GLY A 37 19.25 -4.36 -6.88
CA GLY A 37 20.20 -5.23 -6.18
C GLY A 37 19.66 -5.91 -4.92
N ALA A 38 18.34 -5.89 -4.69
CA ALA A 38 17.73 -6.64 -3.60
C ALA A 38 17.74 -8.14 -3.90
N THR A 39 17.97 -8.95 -2.87
CA THR A 39 17.92 -10.41 -2.97
C THR A 39 16.47 -10.92 -2.99
N PRO A 40 16.19 -12.08 -3.60
CA PRO A 40 14.86 -12.67 -3.57
C PRO A 40 14.30 -12.89 -2.15
N ALA A 41 15.18 -13.17 -1.18
CA ALA A 41 14.81 -13.34 0.22
C ALA A 41 14.34 -12.02 0.86
N GLU A 42 15.01 -10.90 0.58
CA GLU A 42 14.61 -9.57 1.04
C GLU A 42 13.27 -9.15 0.44
N ILE A 43 13.11 -9.32 -0.89
CA ILE A 43 11.86 -8.98 -1.58
C ILE A 43 10.70 -9.81 -1.02
N ALA A 44 10.87 -11.12 -0.84
CA ALA A 44 9.87 -11.98 -0.23
C ALA A 44 9.52 -11.54 1.21
N GLY A 45 10.52 -11.13 1.99
CA GLY A 45 10.34 -10.55 3.32
C GLY A 45 9.50 -9.27 3.30
N TRP A 46 9.82 -8.32 2.40
CA TRP A 46 9.06 -7.08 2.24
C TRP A 46 7.62 -7.32 1.82
N MET A 47 7.41 -8.23 0.85
CA MET A 47 6.09 -8.64 0.38
C MET A 47 5.24 -9.26 1.49
N THR A 48 5.86 -10.10 2.32
CA THR A 48 5.18 -10.72 3.47
C THR A 48 4.83 -9.68 4.54
N ALA A 49 5.78 -8.80 4.89
CA ALA A 49 5.55 -7.73 5.86
C ALA A 49 4.43 -6.79 5.41
N LEU A 50 4.40 -6.46 4.12
CA LEU A 50 3.39 -5.60 3.50
C LEU A 50 2.00 -6.26 3.50
N GLY A 51 1.92 -7.54 3.13
CA GLY A 51 0.68 -8.30 3.19
C GLY A 51 0.10 -8.38 4.61
N ILE A 52 0.96 -8.64 5.62
CA ILE A 52 0.55 -8.65 7.03
C ILE A 52 0.09 -7.26 7.47
N ALA A 53 0.85 -6.22 7.17
CA ALA A 53 0.50 -4.85 7.53
C ALA A 53 -0.84 -4.42 6.94
N MET A 54 -1.05 -4.67 5.64
CA MET A 54 -2.31 -4.36 4.94
C MET A 54 -3.49 -5.16 5.50
N GLY A 55 -3.28 -6.46 5.77
CA GLY A 55 -4.31 -7.31 6.36
C GLY A 55 -4.75 -6.82 7.73
N ILE A 56 -3.77 -6.50 8.60
CA ILE A 56 -4.02 -5.93 9.93
C ILE A 56 -4.73 -4.59 9.80
N SER A 57 -4.23 -3.64 8.99
CA SER A 57 -4.83 -2.31 8.87
C SER A 57 -6.24 -2.36 8.28
N THR A 58 -6.47 -3.18 7.24
CA THR A 58 -7.79 -3.42 6.66
C THR A 58 -8.77 -3.95 7.71
N LEU A 59 -8.35 -4.96 8.48
CA LEU A 59 -9.17 -5.54 9.53
C LEU A 59 -9.46 -4.53 10.65
N THR A 60 -8.43 -3.87 11.17
CA THR A 60 -8.57 -2.89 12.25
C THR A 60 -9.48 -1.73 11.85
N LEU A 61 -9.28 -1.14 10.67
CA LEU A 61 -10.10 -0.02 10.19
C LEU A 61 -11.53 -0.46 9.89
N THR A 62 -11.73 -1.65 9.31
CA THR A 62 -13.07 -2.20 9.07
C THR A 62 -13.84 -2.38 10.36
N LEU A 63 -13.19 -2.92 11.40
CA LEU A 63 -13.79 -3.13 12.72
C LEU A 63 -14.06 -1.80 13.44
N TRP A 64 -13.14 -0.84 13.34
CA TRP A 64 -13.26 0.45 14.01
C TRP A 64 -14.34 1.34 13.38
N TYR A 65 -14.31 1.51 12.05
CA TYR A 65 -15.30 2.30 11.33
C TYR A 65 -16.62 1.57 11.10
N ARG A 66 -16.68 0.27 11.38
CA ARG A 66 -17.84 -0.61 11.11
C ARG A 66 -18.31 -0.50 9.65
N ALA A 67 -17.36 -0.35 8.74
CA ALA A 67 -17.58 -0.16 7.31
C ALA A 67 -16.52 -0.98 6.53
N PRO A 68 -16.80 -1.48 5.31
CA PRO A 68 -15.82 -2.22 4.52
C PRO A 68 -14.70 -1.28 4.07
N VAL A 69 -13.55 -1.32 4.77
CA VAL A 69 -12.38 -0.50 4.45
C VAL A 69 -11.29 -1.41 3.88
N LEU A 70 -10.80 -1.11 2.69
CA LEU A 70 -9.65 -1.79 2.10
C LEU A 70 -8.44 -0.85 2.09
N THR A 71 -7.37 -1.22 2.79
CA THR A 71 -6.12 -0.45 2.72
C THR A 71 -5.37 -0.82 1.45
N ALA A 72 -5.07 0.18 0.62
CA ALA A 72 -4.25 0.02 -0.58
C ALA A 72 -2.78 0.35 -0.29
N TRP A 73 -1.89 -0.20 -1.11
CA TRP A 73 -0.48 0.16 -1.14
C TRP A 73 -0.18 1.22 -2.22
N SER A 74 0.98 1.87 -2.15
CA SER A 74 1.40 2.85 -3.16
C SER A 74 2.29 2.21 -4.23
N THR A 75 1.68 1.58 -5.24
CA THR A 75 2.38 1.10 -6.44
C THR A 75 3.24 2.18 -7.11
N PRO A 76 2.72 3.41 -7.38
CA PRO A 76 3.55 4.47 -7.95
C PRO A 76 4.65 4.93 -7.00
N GLY A 77 4.42 4.93 -5.67
CA GLY A 77 5.44 5.33 -4.71
C GLY A 77 6.66 4.40 -4.68
N ALA A 78 6.42 3.09 -4.74
CA ALA A 78 7.51 2.12 -4.78
C ALA A 78 8.19 2.07 -6.15
N ALA A 79 7.46 2.30 -7.25
CA ALA A 79 8.05 2.46 -8.59
C ALA A 79 8.95 3.71 -8.69
N LEU A 80 8.47 4.87 -8.20
CA LEU A 80 9.23 6.12 -8.12
C LEU A 80 10.49 5.98 -7.28
N LEU A 81 10.39 5.25 -6.18
CA LEU A 81 11.54 4.98 -5.34
C LEU A 81 12.61 4.23 -6.14
N VAL A 82 12.28 3.09 -6.76
CA VAL A 82 13.27 2.32 -7.52
C VAL A 82 13.90 3.13 -8.67
N THR A 83 13.12 3.92 -9.39
CA THR A 83 13.65 4.72 -10.51
C THR A 83 14.48 5.93 -10.05
N GLY A 84 14.16 6.51 -8.89
CA GLY A 84 14.85 7.67 -8.33
C GLY A 84 16.14 7.33 -7.57
N LEU A 85 16.46 6.05 -7.37
CA LEU A 85 17.58 5.59 -6.55
C LEU A 85 18.83 5.21 -7.35
N GLN A 86 18.90 5.54 -8.64
CA GLN A 86 20.10 5.25 -9.43
C GLN A 86 21.35 5.87 -8.77
N GLY A 87 22.27 5.02 -8.31
CA GLY A 87 23.50 5.43 -7.63
C GLY A 87 23.44 5.46 -6.09
N LEU A 88 22.30 5.15 -5.47
CA LEU A 88 22.15 5.06 -4.01
C LEU A 88 22.14 3.61 -3.52
N SER A 89 22.55 3.41 -2.27
CA SER A 89 22.56 2.08 -1.67
C SER A 89 21.14 1.64 -1.25
N LEU A 90 20.91 0.33 -1.14
CA LEU A 90 19.63 -0.20 -0.69
C LEU A 90 19.22 0.28 0.74
N PRO A 91 20.14 0.44 1.71
CA PRO A 91 19.81 1.08 2.98
C PRO A 91 19.30 2.52 2.85
N ASP A 92 19.91 3.33 1.98
CA ASP A 92 19.49 4.72 1.75
C ASP A 92 18.07 4.76 1.15
N ALA A 93 17.79 3.85 0.22
CA ALA A 93 16.48 3.64 -0.37
C ALA A 93 15.40 3.39 0.68
N VAL A 94 15.67 2.47 1.60
CA VAL A 94 14.77 2.12 2.70
C VAL A 94 14.57 3.33 3.62
N GLY A 95 15.63 4.07 3.96
CA GLY A 95 15.55 5.27 4.77
C GLY A 95 14.67 6.36 4.14
N ILE A 96 14.88 6.66 2.86
CA ILE A 96 14.05 7.60 2.09
C ILE A 96 12.59 7.16 2.09
N PHE A 97 12.34 5.87 1.87
CA PHE A 97 10.97 5.33 1.88
C PHE A 97 10.30 5.50 3.23
N ILE A 98 10.98 5.19 4.34
CA ILE A 98 10.43 5.35 5.69
C ILE A 98 10.10 6.82 5.96
N VAL A 99 10.99 7.75 5.63
CA VAL A 99 10.77 9.19 5.82
C VAL A 99 9.58 9.67 4.98
N ALA A 100 9.52 9.31 3.70
CA ALA A 100 8.42 9.69 2.81
C ALA A 100 7.06 9.17 3.32
N ASN A 101 6.99 7.89 3.72
CA ASN A 101 5.75 7.32 4.27
C ASN A 101 5.37 7.93 5.62
N THR A 102 6.34 8.30 6.46
CA THR A 102 6.07 9.02 7.72
C THR A 102 5.44 10.37 7.44
N LEU A 103 5.96 11.13 6.47
CA LEU A 103 5.38 12.40 6.04
C LEU A 103 3.97 12.22 5.47
N ILE A 104 3.75 11.19 4.64
CA ILE A 104 2.42 10.86 4.10
C ILE A 104 1.44 10.55 5.24
N MET A 105 1.86 9.74 6.22
CA MET A 105 1.05 9.40 7.38
C MET A 105 0.71 10.64 8.22
N LEU A 106 1.67 11.52 8.46
CA LEU A 106 1.43 12.80 9.14
C LEU A 106 0.43 13.67 8.38
N CYS A 107 0.56 13.79 7.06
CA CYS A 107 -0.42 14.49 6.21
C CYS A 107 -1.83 13.88 6.30
N GLY A 108 -1.92 12.55 6.38
CA GLY A 108 -3.18 11.84 6.56
C GLY A 108 -3.83 12.08 7.93
N VAL A 109 -3.06 11.91 9.00
CA VAL A 109 -3.56 12.07 10.39
C VAL A 109 -3.93 13.52 10.71
N THR A 110 -3.19 14.49 10.15
CA THR A 110 -3.50 15.92 10.34
C THR A 110 -4.67 16.42 9.49
N GLY A 111 -5.13 15.63 8.52
CA GLY A 111 -6.15 16.07 7.56
C GLY A 111 -5.68 17.18 6.61
N LEU A 112 -4.36 17.44 6.55
CA LEU A 112 -3.78 18.51 5.73
C LEU A 112 -4.14 18.32 4.26
N PHE A 113 -4.09 17.09 3.77
CA PHE A 113 -4.45 16.76 2.40
C PHE A 113 -5.92 17.08 2.10
N ALA A 114 -6.84 16.72 2.99
CA ALA A 114 -8.27 17.05 2.84
C ALA A 114 -8.52 18.56 2.81
N ARG A 115 -7.74 19.33 3.60
CA ARG A 115 -7.80 20.80 3.59
C ARG A 115 -7.28 21.40 2.28
N LEU A 116 -6.19 20.86 1.74
CA LEU A 116 -5.63 21.30 0.46
C LEU A 116 -6.54 20.96 -0.73
N MET A 117 -7.16 19.78 -0.71
CA MET A 117 -8.11 19.37 -1.76
C MET A 117 -9.32 20.32 -1.88
N ARG A 118 -9.71 21.00 -0.81
CA ARG A 118 -10.78 22.02 -0.87
C ARG A 118 -10.40 23.28 -1.67
N ILE A 119 -9.11 23.49 -1.92
CA ILE A 119 -8.58 24.65 -2.63
C ILE A 119 -8.35 24.33 -4.12
N ILE A 120 -8.16 23.05 -4.45
CA ILE A 120 -7.90 22.62 -5.83
C ILE A 120 -9.20 22.76 -6.64
N PRO A 121 -9.21 23.59 -7.70
CA PRO A 121 -10.37 23.72 -8.58
C PRO A 121 -10.76 22.37 -9.15
N HIS A 122 -12.06 22.04 -9.16
CA HIS A 122 -12.55 20.75 -9.66
C HIS A 122 -12.11 20.42 -11.10
N SER A 123 -11.77 21.43 -11.91
CA SER A 123 -11.23 21.26 -13.26
C SER A 123 -9.85 20.59 -13.31
N LEU A 124 -9.10 20.52 -12.20
CA LEU A 124 -7.79 19.89 -12.08
C LEU A 124 -7.81 18.55 -11.31
N ALA A 125 -8.93 18.22 -10.64
CA ALA A 125 -9.03 17.10 -9.72
C ALA A 125 -9.63 15.82 -10.34
N ALA A 126 -9.91 15.83 -11.65
CA ALA A 126 -10.45 14.71 -12.41
C ALA A 126 -9.36 13.85 -13.05
#